data_AF-A0A485LEP9-F1
#
_entry.id   AF-A0A485LEP9-F1
#
_cell.length_a   1.000
_cell.length_b   1.000
_cell.length_c   1.000
_cell.angle_alpha   90.00
_cell.angle_beta   90.00
_cell.angle_gamma   90.00
#
_symmetry.space_group_name_H-M   'P 1'
#
loop_
_entity.id
_entity.type
_entity.pdbx_description
1 polymer ?
#
loop_
_entity_poly.entity_id
_entity_poly.type
_entity_poly.pdbx_seq_one_letter_code
_entity_poly.pdbx_strand_id
1 'polypeptide(L)'
;MNNATTGVPQTTSATITVPPTTPPYNPLRWKENADFVARYKDLFDRKISPPPALSTPVPDDVVARLVPYKLQWNSLNAFAQRALVWDSGYVRADDGATTIPTWIKVYTVCPSNRTLPAASMGTIALKASDIRDGDLSTCTNAASNTYYRLPASTLSNVTTTVKCAVESFSAATLSGASTWSQDGLPSTAVPQLTAQLHELHAMAIHASPTQEPDAEACPTSNGALIVPCATYTADSTAWCRPAPSNAMTAWLTDLQTLASRTRAPTPAPSIVSPPSNIDDGDNALSLNGQPINKSRDYAIICVGLAFGLAAVVVGVCFMRWFHRKLQSMLEGNYVPVSTPTQQASQRHLDRREL
;
A
#
# COMPACT_ATOMS: atom_id res chain seq x y z
N MET A 1 18.16 18.36 75.75
CA MET A 1 17.83 18.92 74.43
C MET A 1 18.46 18.02 73.39
N ASN A 2 17.66 17.36 72.55
CA ASN A 2 17.98 17.00 71.16
C ASN A 2 16.73 16.41 70.53
N ASN A 3 16.30 17.08 69.45
CA ASN A 3 14.99 16.98 68.84
C ASN A 3 15.02 15.91 67.73
N ALA A 4 13.99 15.04 67.71
CA ALA A 4 13.79 14.07 66.65
C ALA A 4 13.08 14.73 65.47
N THR A 5 13.53 14.48 64.24
CA THR A 5 12.85 14.94 63.02
C THR A 5 12.60 13.75 62.10
N THR A 6 11.33 13.41 61.95
CA THR A 6 10.79 12.39 61.05
C THR A 6 10.65 12.96 59.63
N GLY A 7 11.32 12.34 58.66
CA GLY A 7 11.17 12.63 57.24
C GLY A 7 10.16 11.70 56.58
N VAL A 8 9.17 12.28 55.88
CA VAL A 8 8.16 11.57 55.07
C VAL A 8 8.76 11.22 53.69
N PRO A 9 8.54 10.02 53.13
CA PRO A 9 9.02 9.69 51.79
C PRO A 9 8.12 10.34 50.71
N GLN A 10 8.74 11.06 49.78
CA GLN A 10 8.07 11.53 48.55
C GLN A 10 7.95 10.38 47.54
N THR A 11 6.73 10.03 47.19
CA THR A 11 6.40 9.19 46.03
C THR A 11 6.65 9.98 44.75
N THR A 12 7.69 9.62 44.00
CA THR A 12 7.96 10.10 42.64
C THR A 12 7.14 9.29 41.64
N SER A 13 6.19 9.93 40.97
CA SER A 13 5.50 9.35 39.81
C SER A 13 6.49 9.16 38.66
N ALA A 14 6.82 7.91 38.36
CA ALA A 14 7.60 7.56 37.18
C ALA A 14 6.72 7.66 35.93
N THR A 15 6.99 8.66 35.09
CA THR A 15 6.47 8.73 33.73
C THR A 15 7.05 7.57 32.92
N ILE A 16 6.23 6.58 32.60
CA ILE A 16 6.62 5.49 31.69
C ILE A 16 6.74 6.07 30.28
N THR A 17 7.95 6.37 29.85
CA THR A 17 8.25 6.67 28.45
C THR A 17 8.23 5.35 27.67
N VAL A 18 7.16 5.12 26.91
CA VAL A 18 7.11 4.01 25.95
C VAL A 18 8.17 4.29 24.87
N PRO A 19 9.17 3.43 24.69
CA PRO A 19 10.15 3.60 23.61
C PRO A 19 9.41 3.56 22.27
N PRO A 20 9.73 4.41 21.29
CA PRO A 20 9.22 4.25 19.94
C PRO A 20 9.75 2.92 19.39
N THR A 21 8.88 1.91 19.34
CA THR A 21 9.22 0.52 18.97
C THR A 21 9.44 0.32 17.47
N THR A 22 9.49 1.38 16.67
CA THR A 22 9.85 1.26 15.25
C THR A 22 11.36 1.10 15.12
N PRO A 23 11.87 -0.05 14.62
CA PRO A 23 13.28 -0.23 14.33
C PRO A 23 13.78 0.91 13.43
N PRO A 24 15.06 1.32 13.55
CA PRO A 24 15.62 2.32 12.65
C PRO A 24 15.45 1.85 11.19
N TYR A 25 14.89 2.72 10.36
CA TYR A 25 14.66 2.43 8.94
C TYR A 25 15.99 2.19 8.23
N ASN A 26 16.16 1.01 7.64
CA ASN A 26 17.29 0.69 6.79
C ASN A 26 16.85 0.75 5.30
N PRO A 27 17.22 1.80 4.54
CA PRO A 27 16.86 1.90 3.12
C PRO A 27 17.37 0.74 2.28
N LEU A 28 18.48 0.11 2.68
CA LEU A 28 19.09 -0.99 1.96
C LEU A 28 18.27 -2.28 2.05
N ARG A 29 17.31 -2.36 2.98
CA ARG A 29 16.45 -3.55 3.17
C ARG A 29 15.69 -3.93 1.89
N TRP A 30 15.34 -2.95 1.06
CA TRP A 30 14.49 -3.15 -0.12
C TRP A 30 15.30 -3.26 -1.42
N LYS A 31 16.60 -2.95 -1.38
CA LYS A 31 17.46 -2.75 -2.55
C LYS A 31 17.45 -3.93 -3.53
N GLU A 32 17.40 -5.16 -3.04
CA GLU A 32 17.35 -6.40 -3.84
C GLU A 32 16.31 -7.38 -3.28
N ASN A 33 15.19 -6.85 -2.80
CA ASN A 33 14.18 -7.64 -2.10
C ASN A 33 12.78 -7.36 -2.67
N ALA A 34 12.14 -8.42 -3.18
CA ALA A 34 10.80 -8.34 -3.75
C ALA A 34 9.68 -8.60 -2.71
N ASP A 35 9.99 -8.63 -1.41
CA ASP A 35 9.01 -8.72 -0.31
C ASP A 35 8.24 -7.39 -0.15
N PHE A 36 7.40 -7.10 -1.14
CA PHE A 36 6.52 -5.95 -1.11
C PHE A 36 5.43 -6.08 -0.03
N VAL A 37 5.15 -7.28 0.49
CA VAL A 37 4.27 -7.45 1.65
C VAL A 37 4.87 -6.74 2.86
N ALA A 38 6.12 -7.06 3.20
CA ALA A 38 6.81 -6.42 4.30
C ALA A 38 6.98 -4.91 4.08
N ARG A 39 7.20 -4.49 2.83
CA ARG A 39 7.33 -3.06 2.50
C ARG A 39 6.02 -2.30 2.66
N TYR A 40 4.91 -2.82 2.14
CA TYR A 40 3.58 -2.21 2.32
C TYR A 40 3.17 -2.19 3.80
N LYS A 41 3.52 -3.23 4.56
CA LYS A 41 3.31 -3.24 6.01
C LYS A 41 4.13 -2.15 6.72
N ASP A 42 5.40 -1.98 6.36
CA ASP A 42 6.25 -0.90 6.92
C ASP A 42 5.64 0.49 6.67
N LEU A 43 5.18 0.75 5.44
CA LEU A 43 4.49 1.99 5.08
C LEU A 43 3.20 2.20 5.91
N PHE A 44 2.41 1.14 6.10
CA PHE A 44 1.21 1.16 6.93
C PHE A 44 1.53 1.45 8.41
N ASP A 45 2.49 0.73 9.00
CA ASP A 45 2.88 0.87 10.40
C ASP A 45 3.44 2.28 10.69
N ARG A 46 4.15 2.86 9.71
CA ARG A 46 4.66 4.24 9.75
C ARG A 46 3.61 5.32 9.43
N LYS A 47 2.36 4.92 9.16
CA LYS A 47 1.24 5.82 8.86
C LYS A 47 1.50 6.72 7.65
N ILE A 48 2.21 6.21 6.65
CA ILE A 48 2.34 6.88 5.37
C ILE A 48 0.96 7.00 4.73
N SER A 49 0.69 8.13 4.06
CA SER A 49 -0.59 8.35 3.41
C SER A 49 -0.88 7.20 2.43
N PRO A 50 -2.02 6.50 2.56
CA PRO A 50 -2.33 5.41 1.67
C PRO A 50 -2.57 5.92 0.25
N PRO A 51 -2.19 5.14 -0.78
CA PRO A 51 -2.65 5.40 -2.14
C PRO A 51 -4.16 5.14 -2.25
N PRO A 52 -4.80 5.49 -3.39
CA PRO A 52 -6.17 5.06 -3.66
C PRO A 52 -6.33 3.55 -3.51
N ALA A 53 -7.49 3.11 -3.01
CA ALA A 53 -7.84 1.70 -2.98
C ALA A 53 -7.79 1.11 -4.40
N LEU A 54 -7.44 -0.17 -4.49
CA LEU A 54 -7.46 -0.87 -5.78
C LEU A 54 -8.92 -1.09 -6.21
N SER A 55 -9.20 -0.84 -7.49
CA SER A 55 -10.52 -1.06 -8.07
C SER A 55 -10.86 -2.55 -8.19
N THR A 56 -12.15 -2.84 -8.18
CA THR A 56 -12.72 -4.16 -8.47
C THR A 56 -13.09 -4.27 -9.96
N PRO A 57 -13.19 -5.49 -10.52
CA PRO A 57 -13.01 -6.79 -9.88
C PRO A 57 -11.55 -7.13 -9.57
N VAL A 58 -11.35 -7.95 -8.54
CA VAL A 58 -10.05 -8.49 -8.11
C VAL A 58 -10.11 -10.00 -8.29
N PRO A 59 -9.01 -10.68 -8.65
CA PRO A 59 -9.04 -12.13 -8.91
C PRO A 59 -9.61 -12.93 -7.74
N ASP A 60 -10.40 -13.96 -8.04
CA ASP A 60 -11.15 -14.72 -7.03
C ASP A 60 -10.24 -15.42 -6.01
N ASP A 61 -9.05 -15.86 -6.42
CA ASP A 61 -8.08 -16.49 -5.54
C ASP A 61 -7.48 -15.50 -4.52
N VAL A 62 -7.34 -14.22 -4.87
CA VAL A 62 -6.99 -13.15 -3.93
C VAL A 62 -8.07 -13.02 -2.85
N VAL A 63 -9.34 -13.02 -3.26
CA VAL A 63 -10.49 -12.93 -2.33
C VAL A 63 -10.61 -14.19 -1.48
N ALA A 64 -10.38 -15.38 -2.04
CA ALA A 64 -10.42 -16.65 -1.34
C ALA A 64 -9.46 -16.71 -0.14
N ARG A 65 -8.30 -16.02 -0.25
CA ARG A 65 -7.33 -15.92 0.86
C ARG A 65 -7.84 -15.17 2.08
N LEU A 66 -8.90 -14.37 1.95
CA LEU A 66 -9.50 -13.64 3.06
C LEU A 66 -10.52 -14.45 3.85
N VAL A 67 -11.04 -15.53 3.25
CA VAL A 67 -12.10 -16.37 3.85
C VAL A 67 -11.70 -16.94 5.22
N PRO A 68 -10.49 -17.52 5.42
CA PRO A 68 -10.09 -18.05 6.73
C PRO A 68 -10.05 -16.98 7.83
N TYR A 69 -9.84 -15.71 7.44
CA TYR A 69 -9.73 -14.58 8.35
C TYR A 69 -11.06 -13.85 8.57
N LYS A 70 -12.15 -14.26 7.89
CA LYS A 70 -13.45 -13.57 7.90
C LYS A 70 -13.33 -12.09 7.51
N LEU A 71 -12.37 -11.77 6.65
CA LEU A 71 -12.14 -10.44 6.13
C LEU A 71 -12.82 -10.28 4.76
N GLN A 72 -13.17 -9.04 4.41
CA GLN A 72 -13.69 -8.69 3.09
C GLN A 72 -12.67 -7.80 2.37
N TRP A 73 -12.60 -7.87 1.03
CA TRP A 73 -11.68 -7.06 0.23
C TRP A 73 -11.79 -5.55 0.56
N ASN A 74 -13.01 -5.04 0.64
CA ASN A 74 -13.29 -3.63 0.91
C ASN A 74 -13.02 -3.22 2.38
N SER A 75 -12.80 -4.19 3.27
CA SER A 75 -12.42 -3.91 4.67
C SER A 75 -10.91 -3.74 4.85
N LEU A 76 -10.12 -4.14 3.84
CA LEU A 76 -8.67 -3.95 3.85
C LEU A 76 -8.30 -2.50 3.52
N ASN A 77 -7.27 -1.99 4.17
CA ASN A 77 -6.66 -0.73 3.75
C ASN A 77 -5.89 -0.90 2.42
N ALA A 78 -5.62 0.21 1.73
CA ALA A 78 -5.02 0.20 0.39
C ALA A 78 -3.61 -0.43 0.31
N PHE A 79 -2.85 -0.45 1.41
CA PHE A 79 -1.56 -1.15 1.48
C PHE A 79 -1.75 -2.66 1.59
N ALA A 80 -2.65 -3.11 2.46
CA ALA A 80 -2.99 -4.53 2.61
C ALA A 80 -3.59 -5.13 1.33
N GLN A 81 -4.39 -4.34 0.59
CA GLN A 81 -4.90 -4.72 -0.73
C GLN A 81 -3.76 -5.02 -1.72
N ARG A 82 -2.79 -4.09 -1.86
CA ARG A 82 -1.64 -4.27 -2.76
C ARG A 82 -0.74 -5.42 -2.34
N ALA A 83 -0.50 -5.55 -1.03
CA ALA A 83 0.29 -6.64 -0.48
C ALA A 83 -0.34 -8.01 -0.77
N LEU A 84 -1.66 -8.15 -0.59
CA LEU A 84 -2.34 -9.41 -0.84
C LEU A 84 -2.37 -9.78 -2.32
N VAL A 85 -2.59 -8.82 -3.21
CA VAL A 85 -2.52 -9.02 -4.67
C VAL A 85 -1.13 -9.48 -5.08
N TRP A 86 -0.09 -8.77 -4.62
CA TRP A 86 1.30 -9.16 -4.87
C TRP A 86 1.59 -10.57 -4.36
N ASP A 87 1.29 -10.85 -3.09
CA ASP A 87 1.58 -12.14 -2.46
C ASP A 87 0.83 -13.31 -3.11
N SER A 88 -0.29 -13.01 -3.77
CA SER A 88 -1.09 -14.00 -4.52
C SER A 88 -0.61 -14.17 -5.97
N GLY A 89 0.49 -13.51 -6.37
CA GLY A 89 1.06 -13.65 -7.70
C GLY A 89 0.26 -12.92 -8.76
N TYR A 90 -0.10 -11.66 -8.50
CA TYR A 90 -0.71 -10.77 -9.48
C TYR A 90 -0.03 -9.41 -9.53
N VAL A 91 0.06 -8.87 -10.74
CA VAL A 91 0.46 -7.49 -11.03
C VAL A 91 -0.50 -6.92 -12.07
N ARG A 92 -0.46 -5.61 -12.29
CA ARG A 92 -1.25 -4.99 -13.36
C ARG A 92 -0.49 -5.04 -14.68
N ALA A 93 -1.16 -5.32 -15.78
CA ALA A 93 -0.61 -4.95 -17.08
C ALA A 93 -0.70 -3.44 -17.25
N ASP A 94 0.32 -2.87 -17.90
CA ASP A 94 0.21 -1.55 -18.49
C ASP A 94 -0.40 -1.70 -19.89
N ASP A 95 -1.73 -1.78 -19.97
CA ASP A 95 -2.45 -1.99 -21.23
C ASP A 95 -2.79 -0.67 -21.95
N GLY A 96 -2.41 0.48 -21.38
CA GLY A 96 -2.57 1.81 -21.96
C GLY A 96 -4.02 2.24 -22.26
N ALA A 97 -5.03 1.43 -21.93
CA ALA A 97 -6.33 1.56 -22.60
C ALA A 97 -7.57 1.37 -21.70
N THR A 98 -7.46 0.91 -20.45
CA THR A 98 -8.65 0.58 -19.67
C THR A 98 -8.70 1.19 -18.27
N THR A 99 -9.91 1.62 -17.86
CA THR A 99 -10.21 2.07 -16.49
C THR A 99 -10.28 0.90 -15.50
N ILE A 100 -10.36 -0.34 -16.01
CA ILE A 100 -10.41 -1.57 -15.21
C ILE A 100 -9.02 -2.22 -15.25
N PRO A 101 -8.39 -2.52 -14.11
CA PRO A 101 -7.07 -3.11 -14.11
C PRO A 101 -7.09 -4.51 -14.73
N THR A 102 -6.32 -4.70 -15.80
CA THR A 102 -6.00 -6.03 -16.31
C THR A 102 -4.99 -6.70 -15.38
N TRP A 103 -5.41 -7.73 -14.66
CA TRP A 103 -4.57 -8.50 -13.74
C TRP A 103 -3.82 -9.59 -14.48
N ILE A 104 -2.49 -9.61 -14.35
CA ILE A 104 -1.62 -10.62 -14.96
C ILE A 104 -1.08 -11.53 -13.87
N LYS A 105 -1.14 -12.84 -14.11
CA LYS A 105 -0.58 -13.83 -13.19
C LYS A 105 0.93 -13.85 -13.27
N VAL A 106 1.55 -13.92 -12.10
CA VAL A 106 2.96 -14.20 -11.91
C VAL A 106 3.10 -15.57 -11.27
N TYR A 107 4.07 -16.32 -11.75
CA TYR A 107 4.45 -17.64 -11.28
C TYR A 107 5.87 -17.60 -10.74
N THR A 108 6.17 -18.49 -9.82
CA THR A 108 7.48 -18.64 -9.21
C THR A 108 8.05 -20.02 -9.49
N VAL A 109 9.33 -20.20 -9.20
CA VAL A 109 10.00 -21.49 -9.39
C VAL A 109 9.31 -22.58 -8.56
N CYS A 110 8.92 -23.65 -9.23
CA CYS A 110 8.45 -24.87 -8.57
C CYS A 110 9.60 -25.56 -7.83
N PRO A 111 9.33 -26.17 -6.68
CA PRO A 111 10.33 -26.99 -6.02
C PRO A 111 10.53 -28.30 -6.80
N SER A 112 11.76 -28.82 -6.79
CA SER A 112 12.06 -30.14 -7.39
C SER A 112 11.23 -31.24 -6.74
N ASN A 113 10.98 -31.13 -5.43
CA ASN A 113 10.03 -31.97 -4.71
C ASN A 113 8.65 -31.29 -4.66
N ARG A 114 7.68 -31.83 -5.41
CA ARG A 114 6.31 -31.31 -5.54
C ARG A 114 5.48 -31.34 -4.25
N THR A 115 5.94 -32.01 -3.20
CA THR A 115 5.28 -31.96 -1.90
C THR A 115 5.61 -30.68 -1.12
N LEU A 116 6.64 -29.93 -1.54
CA LEU A 116 6.99 -28.65 -0.93
C LEU A 116 6.19 -27.51 -1.59
N PRO A 117 5.91 -26.42 -0.85
CA PRO A 117 5.32 -25.23 -1.44
C PRO A 117 6.29 -24.58 -2.43
N ALA A 118 5.73 -23.92 -3.45
CA ALA A 118 6.50 -23.08 -4.37
C ALA A 118 7.18 -21.91 -3.66
N ALA A 119 8.15 -21.28 -4.33
CA ALA A 119 8.73 -20.04 -3.83
C ALA A 119 7.65 -18.94 -3.69
N SER A 120 7.79 -18.07 -2.70
CA SER A 120 6.89 -16.92 -2.56
C SER A 120 7.33 -15.77 -3.48
N MET A 121 6.40 -14.85 -3.75
CA MET A 121 6.68 -13.65 -4.54
C MET A 121 7.78 -12.77 -3.93
N GLY A 122 8.01 -12.84 -2.61
CA GLY A 122 9.08 -12.09 -1.95
C GLY A 122 10.50 -12.49 -2.36
N THR A 123 10.67 -13.65 -3.00
CA THR A 123 12.00 -14.25 -3.27
C THR A 123 12.46 -14.14 -4.72
N ILE A 124 11.66 -13.51 -5.59
CA ILE A 124 11.91 -13.52 -7.04
C ILE A 124 12.99 -12.54 -7.51
N ALA A 125 13.41 -11.61 -6.64
CA ALA A 125 14.43 -10.62 -7.00
C ALA A 125 15.76 -11.31 -7.35
N LEU A 126 16.41 -10.78 -8.40
CA LEU A 126 17.81 -11.06 -8.71
C LEU A 126 18.69 -10.02 -8.01
N LYS A 127 19.92 -10.44 -7.70
CA LYS A 127 20.96 -9.59 -7.11
C LYS A 127 21.84 -9.00 -8.19
N ALA A 128 22.61 -7.97 -7.87
CA ALA A 128 23.61 -7.41 -8.78
C ALA A 128 24.63 -8.47 -9.23
N SER A 129 24.97 -9.42 -8.36
CA SER A 129 25.86 -10.56 -8.69
C SER A 129 25.27 -11.54 -9.70
N ASP A 130 23.96 -11.47 -9.97
CA ASP A 130 23.25 -12.29 -10.94
C ASP A 130 23.28 -11.66 -12.36
N ILE A 131 23.91 -10.48 -12.48
CA ILE A 131 24.10 -9.72 -13.72
C ILE A 131 25.58 -9.78 -14.08
N ARG A 132 25.90 -9.88 -15.38
CA ARG A 132 27.29 -9.98 -15.86
C ARG A 132 28.09 -8.74 -15.43
N ASP A 133 29.31 -9.00 -14.93
CA ASP A 133 30.22 -7.95 -14.49
C ASP A 133 30.49 -6.92 -15.59
N GLY A 134 30.47 -5.63 -15.22
CA GLY A 134 30.71 -4.50 -16.14
C GLY A 134 29.48 -4.02 -16.90
N ASP A 135 28.36 -4.74 -16.85
CA ASP A 135 27.12 -4.33 -17.54
C ASP A 135 26.23 -3.41 -16.72
N LEU A 136 26.54 -3.14 -15.45
CA LEU A 136 25.68 -2.35 -14.58
C LEU A 136 25.99 -0.86 -14.67
N SER A 137 24.95 -0.06 -14.88
CA SER A 137 24.99 1.39 -14.72
C SER A 137 24.73 1.77 -13.27
N THR A 138 25.51 2.71 -12.75
CA THR A 138 25.29 3.29 -11.42
C THR A 138 24.40 4.52 -11.54
N CYS A 139 23.30 4.53 -10.79
CA CYS A 139 22.40 5.66 -10.68
C CYS A 139 22.35 6.17 -9.24
N THR A 140 21.89 7.41 -9.08
CA THR A 140 21.74 8.06 -7.78
C THR A 140 20.29 8.51 -7.61
N ASN A 141 19.67 8.19 -6.48
CA ASN A 141 18.32 8.65 -6.19
C ASN A 141 18.31 10.07 -5.60
N ALA A 142 17.12 10.66 -5.40
CA ALA A 142 16.98 12.01 -4.84
C ALA A 142 17.58 12.18 -3.43
N ALA A 143 17.83 11.08 -2.71
CA ALA A 143 18.47 11.06 -1.40
C ALA A 143 19.98 10.77 -1.47
N SER A 144 20.61 10.92 -2.65
CA SER A 144 22.02 10.68 -2.91
C SER A 144 22.49 9.24 -2.65
N ASN A 145 21.57 8.28 -2.57
CA ASN A 145 21.91 6.86 -2.45
C ASN A 145 22.13 6.27 -3.85
N THR A 146 23.19 5.47 -3.97
CA THR A 146 23.50 4.77 -5.21
C THR A 146 22.70 3.47 -5.33
N TYR A 147 22.26 3.16 -6.54
CA TYR A 147 21.65 1.90 -6.92
C TYR A 147 22.11 1.51 -8.32
N TYR A 148 22.08 0.21 -8.62
CA TYR A 148 22.46 -0.31 -9.93
C TYR A 148 21.22 -0.61 -10.76
N ARG A 149 21.36 -0.43 -12.07
CA ARG A 149 20.40 -0.89 -13.06
C ARG A 149 21.11 -1.41 -14.29
N LEU A 150 20.41 -2.24 -15.06
CA LEU A 150 20.90 -2.71 -16.33
C LEU A 150 20.59 -1.67 -17.41
N PRO A 151 21.59 -1.12 -18.15
CA PRO A 151 21.39 -0.22 -19.26
C PRO A 151 21.00 -0.97 -20.54
N ALA A 152 20.07 -1.92 -20.41
CA ALA A 152 19.52 -2.69 -21.52
C ALA A 152 18.05 -3.06 -21.24
N SER A 153 17.26 -3.10 -22.30
CA SER A 153 15.87 -3.57 -22.33
C SER A 153 15.75 -5.06 -22.67
N THR A 154 16.86 -5.81 -22.68
CA THR A 154 16.88 -7.26 -22.94
C THR A 154 17.38 -8.03 -21.73
N LEU A 155 17.23 -9.36 -21.73
CA LEU A 155 17.72 -10.24 -20.67
C LEU A 155 19.10 -10.85 -20.95
N SER A 156 19.77 -10.46 -22.03
CA SER A 156 21.04 -11.06 -22.48
C SER A 156 22.21 -10.90 -21.49
N ASN A 157 22.09 -9.95 -20.55
CA ASN A 157 23.07 -9.64 -19.52
C ASN A 157 22.82 -10.38 -18.19
N VAL A 158 21.66 -11.02 -18.05
CA VAL A 158 21.33 -11.81 -16.86
C VAL A 158 22.06 -13.15 -16.97
N THR A 159 22.97 -13.42 -16.03
CA THR A 159 23.83 -14.63 -16.07
C THR A 159 23.21 -15.84 -15.39
N THR A 160 22.12 -15.62 -14.65
CA THR A 160 21.40 -16.66 -13.91
C THR A 160 20.01 -16.88 -14.48
N THR A 161 19.39 -18.01 -14.11
CA THR A 161 17.98 -18.24 -14.43
C THR A 161 17.10 -17.29 -13.63
N VAL A 162 16.20 -16.59 -14.32
CA VAL A 162 15.14 -15.78 -13.70
C VAL A 162 14.27 -16.62 -12.75
N LYS A 163 13.75 -15.99 -11.69
CA LYS A 163 13.05 -16.69 -10.59
C LYS A 163 11.52 -16.57 -10.67
N CYS A 164 11.00 -15.98 -11.74
CA CYS A 164 9.59 -15.79 -11.98
C CYS A 164 9.27 -15.98 -13.46
N ALA A 165 7.99 -16.25 -13.73
CA ALA A 165 7.40 -16.16 -15.06
C ALA A 165 6.10 -15.36 -15.02
N VAL A 166 5.81 -14.64 -16.10
CA VAL A 166 4.60 -13.80 -16.24
C VAL A 166 3.72 -14.42 -17.31
N GLU A 167 2.43 -14.54 -17.04
CA GLU A 167 1.43 -14.96 -18.04
C GLU A 167 1.52 -14.07 -19.28
N SER A 168 1.43 -14.68 -20.47
CA SER A 168 1.51 -13.91 -21.71
C SER A 168 0.36 -12.90 -21.79
N PHE A 169 0.68 -11.66 -22.15
CA PHE A 169 -0.29 -10.59 -22.37
C PHE A 169 0.13 -9.73 -23.56
N SER A 170 -0.83 -9.04 -24.15
CA SER A 170 -0.57 -8.05 -25.19
C SER A 170 -0.37 -6.69 -24.54
N ALA A 171 0.76 -6.04 -24.83
CA ALA A 171 0.99 -4.65 -24.45
C ALA A 171 0.64 -3.72 -25.62
N ALA A 172 0.12 -2.53 -25.33
CA ALA A 172 -0.13 -1.51 -26.35
C ALA A 172 1.18 -1.01 -26.97
N THR A 173 2.25 -0.96 -26.17
CA THR A 173 3.61 -0.58 -26.57
C THR A 173 4.62 -1.46 -25.86
N LEU A 174 5.73 -1.78 -26.54
CA LEU A 174 6.87 -2.44 -25.91
C LEU A 174 7.64 -1.43 -25.05
N SER A 175 8.13 -1.90 -23.90
CA SER A 175 8.93 -1.09 -22.99
C SER A 175 10.38 -1.02 -23.48
N GLY A 176 10.91 0.20 -23.60
CA GLY A 176 12.34 0.47 -23.78
C GLY A 176 13.10 0.65 -22.45
N ALA A 177 12.40 0.50 -21.32
CA ALA A 177 12.99 0.66 -20.00
C ALA A 177 13.96 -0.49 -19.67
N SER A 178 14.65 -0.36 -18.54
CA SER A 178 15.52 -1.43 -18.05
C SER A 178 14.73 -2.70 -17.71
N THR A 179 15.34 -3.87 -17.91
CA THR A 179 14.78 -5.17 -17.49
C THR A 179 15.20 -5.61 -16.08
N TRP A 180 16.17 -4.91 -15.47
CA TRP A 180 16.61 -5.18 -14.11
C TRP A 180 17.11 -3.90 -13.42
N SER A 181 16.71 -3.68 -12.18
CA SER A 181 17.19 -2.56 -11.37
C SER A 181 17.05 -2.91 -9.90
N GLN A 182 18.02 -2.46 -9.10
CA GLN A 182 17.87 -2.37 -7.66
C GLN A 182 16.82 -1.33 -7.28
N ASP A 183 16.24 -1.49 -6.10
CA ASP A 183 15.33 -0.48 -5.56
C ASP A 183 16.09 0.79 -5.16
N GLY A 184 15.74 1.90 -5.81
CA GLY A 184 16.22 3.24 -5.48
C GLY A 184 15.13 4.13 -4.87
N LEU A 185 13.94 3.61 -4.61
CA LEU A 185 12.81 4.39 -4.12
C LEU A 185 13.05 4.89 -2.68
N PRO A 186 12.57 6.09 -2.33
CA PRO A 186 12.68 6.59 -0.97
C PRO A 186 11.78 5.78 -0.03
N SER A 187 12.07 5.89 1.26
CA SER A 187 11.38 5.15 2.34
C SER A 187 9.87 5.37 2.44
N THR A 188 9.39 6.46 1.84
CA THR A 188 8.00 6.90 1.87
C THR A 188 7.28 6.63 0.55
N ALA A 189 7.99 6.24 -0.51
CA ALA A 189 7.37 5.94 -1.79
C ALA A 189 6.59 4.63 -1.70
N VAL A 190 5.40 4.64 -2.29
CA VAL A 190 4.53 3.47 -2.42
C VAL A 190 4.80 2.83 -3.77
N PRO A 191 5.39 1.62 -3.83
CA PRO A 191 5.61 0.94 -5.10
C PRO A 191 4.30 0.65 -5.83
N GLN A 192 4.34 0.76 -7.16
CA GLN A 192 3.27 0.31 -8.04
C GLN A 192 3.81 -0.79 -8.93
N LEU A 193 3.21 -1.98 -8.84
CA LEU A 193 3.73 -3.17 -9.50
C LEU A 193 3.01 -3.39 -10.83
N THR A 194 3.76 -3.31 -11.93
CA THR A 194 3.26 -3.51 -13.29
C THR A 194 4.10 -4.55 -14.04
N ALA A 195 3.44 -5.40 -14.82
CA ALA A 195 4.11 -6.23 -15.81
C ALA A 195 4.36 -5.40 -17.07
N GLN A 196 5.59 -5.47 -17.57
CA GLN A 196 6.03 -4.79 -18.78
C GLN A 196 6.56 -5.83 -19.77
N LEU A 197 6.12 -5.71 -21.02
CA LEU A 197 6.61 -6.48 -22.15
C LEU A 197 7.69 -5.66 -22.86
N HIS A 198 8.89 -6.20 -22.94
CA HIS A 198 10.05 -5.58 -23.59
C HIS A 198 10.26 -6.15 -24.99
N GLU A 199 11.19 -5.56 -25.73
CA GLU A 199 11.66 -6.13 -27.00
C GLU A 199 12.13 -7.59 -26.84
N LEU A 200 12.07 -8.35 -27.94
CA LEU A 200 12.40 -9.79 -27.96
C LEU A 200 11.58 -10.65 -26.98
N HIS A 201 10.39 -10.17 -26.58
CA HIS A 201 9.48 -10.84 -25.64
C HIS A 201 10.06 -11.06 -24.24
N ALA A 202 11.02 -10.23 -23.82
CA ALA A 202 11.45 -10.20 -22.43
C ALA A 202 10.33 -9.65 -21.54
N MET A 203 10.15 -10.23 -20.36
CA MET A 203 9.16 -9.79 -19.38
C MET A 203 9.86 -9.26 -18.14
N ALA A 204 9.33 -8.17 -17.57
CA ALA A 204 9.81 -7.67 -16.30
C ALA A 204 8.66 -7.12 -15.46
N ILE A 205 8.78 -7.24 -14.14
CA ILE A 205 7.89 -6.59 -13.18
C ILE A 205 8.57 -5.32 -12.70
N HIS A 206 7.93 -4.20 -12.98
CA HIS A 206 8.39 -2.86 -12.61
C HIS A 206 7.68 -2.43 -11.34
N ALA A 207 8.43 -1.94 -10.35
CA ALA A 207 7.87 -1.44 -9.08
C ALA A 207 7.69 0.08 -9.03
N SER A 208 7.78 0.74 -10.18
CA SER A 208 7.83 2.19 -10.28
C SER A 208 6.46 2.85 -10.13
N PRO A 209 6.32 3.88 -9.30
CA PRO A 209 5.10 4.68 -9.21
C PRO A 209 4.92 5.64 -10.40
N THR A 210 5.94 5.79 -11.24
CA THR A 210 5.96 6.68 -12.41
C THR A 210 6.46 5.93 -13.63
N GLN A 211 6.31 6.52 -14.81
CA GLN A 211 6.90 5.97 -16.03
C GLN A 211 8.42 5.82 -15.87
N GLU A 212 8.94 4.63 -16.14
CA GLU A 212 10.38 4.38 -16.19
C GLU A 212 10.97 4.97 -17.48
N PRO A 213 12.15 5.60 -17.42
CA PRO A 213 12.87 6.05 -18.60
C PRO A 213 13.48 4.87 -19.36
N ASP A 214 14.00 5.16 -20.55
CA ASP A 214 14.78 4.20 -21.34
C ASP A 214 15.94 3.60 -20.53
N ALA A 215 16.34 2.38 -20.91
CA ALA A 215 17.27 1.58 -20.14
C ALA A 215 18.61 2.28 -19.89
N GLU A 216 19.09 3.07 -20.85
CA GLU A 216 20.37 3.76 -20.79
C GLU A 216 20.37 4.98 -19.85
N ALA A 217 19.20 5.51 -19.50
CA ALA A 217 19.06 6.79 -18.78
C ALA A 217 18.56 6.62 -17.35
N CYS A 218 19.34 7.02 -16.34
CA CYS A 218 18.90 6.95 -14.94
C CYS A 218 17.59 7.75 -14.70
N PRO A 219 16.61 7.19 -13.96
CA PRO A 219 15.45 7.93 -13.47
C PRO A 219 15.85 9.23 -12.77
N THR A 220 15.24 10.35 -13.18
CA THR A 220 15.54 11.70 -12.66
C THR A 220 15.08 11.92 -11.22
N SER A 221 14.06 11.18 -10.77
CA SER A 221 13.53 11.26 -9.41
C SER A 221 14.14 10.14 -8.54
N ASN A 222 13.69 8.91 -8.74
CA ASN A 222 14.13 7.71 -8.03
C ASN A 222 13.93 6.49 -8.93
N GLY A 223 14.87 5.55 -8.92
CA GLY A 223 14.67 4.25 -9.57
C GLY A 223 13.89 3.30 -8.68
N ALA A 224 13.24 2.31 -9.28
CA ALA A 224 12.52 1.27 -8.55
C ALA A 224 13.12 -0.12 -8.80
N LEU A 225 12.74 -1.09 -7.97
CA LEU A 225 13.07 -2.48 -8.22
C LEU A 225 12.44 -2.91 -9.55
N ILE A 226 13.24 -3.51 -10.42
CA ILE A 226 12.75 -4.16 -11.64
C ILE A 226 13.20 -5.62 -11.59
N VAL A 227 12.23 -6.53 -11.65
CA VAL A 227 12.45 -7.97 -11.58
C VAL A 227 12.27 -8.59 -12.97
N PRO A 228 13.33 -9.12 -13.59
CA PRO A 228 13.22 -9.85 -14.84
C PRO A 228 12.51 -11.19 -14.62
N CYS A 229 11.58 -11.52 -15.51
CA CYS A 229 10.84 -12.77 -15.50
C CYS A 229 10.87 -13.43 -16.88
N ALA A 230 10.65 -14.74 -16.91
CA ALA A 230 10.38 -15.45 -18.15
C ALA A 230 8.94 -15.21 -18.61
N THR A 231 8.65 -15.57 -19.85
CA THR A 231 7.27 -15.75 -20.31
C THR A 231 6.76 -17.11 -19.84
N TYR A 232 5.59 -17.13 -19.21
CA TYR A 232 4.94 -18.37 -18.78
C TYR A 232 4.36 -19.10 -20.00
N THR A 233 4.65 -20.40 -20.08
CA THR A 233 4.06 -21.34 -21.04
C THR A 233 3.36 -22.45 -20.26
N ALA A 234 2.15 -22.82 -20.67
CA ALA A 234 1.34 -23.80 -19.94
C ALA A 234 1.97 -25.20 -19.86
N ASP A 235 2.82 -25.55 -20.83
CA ASP A 235 3.51 -26.84 -20.89
C ASP A 235 4.76 -26.88 -19.99
N SER A 236 5.16 -25.74 -19.42
CA SER A 236 6.33 -25.68 -18.53
C SER A 236 6.00 -26.23 -17.14
N THR A 237 6.72 -27.26 -16.73
CA THR A 237 6.67 -27.73 -15.35
C THR A 237 7.50 -26.86 -14.39
N ALA A 238 8.28 -25.89 -14.88
CA ALA A 238 9.18 -25.10 -14.03
C ALA A 238 8.45 -24.07 -13.15
N TRP A 239 7.20 -23.73 -13.49
CA TRP A 239 6.48 -22.59 -12.93
C TRP A 239 5.25 -23.01 -12.13
N CYS A 240 5.11 -22.45 -10.93
CA CYS A 240 4.04 -22.76 -9.99
C CYS A 240 3.35 -21.47 -9.54
N ARG A 241 2.09 -21.57 -9.11
CA ARG A 241 1.46 -20.47 -8.37
C ARG A 241 2.27 -20.21 -7.10
N PRO A 242 2.55 -18.94 -6.75
CA PRO A 242 3.37 -18.64 -5.59
C PRO A 242 2.72 -19.15 -4.31
N ALA A 243 3.56 -19.64 -3.39
CA ALA A 243 3.08 -19.95 -2.06
C ALA A 243 2.76 -18.66 -1.28
N PRO A 244 1.67 -18.64 -0.49
CA PRO A 244 1.41 -17.58 0.48
C PRO A 244 2.62 -17.31 1.36
N SER A 245 3.00 -16.05 1.55
CA SER A 245 4.07 -15.72 2.49
C SER A 245 3.60 -15.77 3.95
N ASN A 246 4.55 -16.08 4.84
CA ASN A 246 4.35 -15.97 6.28
C ASN A 246 4.04 -14.52 6.69
N ALA A 247 4.65 -13.53 6.03
CA ALA A 247 4.44 -12.12 6.30
C ALA A 247 2.98 -11.70 6.02
N MET A 248 2.41 -12.12 4.89
CA MET A 248 1.03 -11.79 4.55
C MET A 248 0.06 -12.52 5.48
N THR A 249 0.33 -13.78 5.78
CA THR A 249 -0.46 -14.60 6.72
C THR A 249 -0.52 -13.98 8.12
N ALA A 250 0.62 -13.53 8.65
CA ALA A 250 0.69 -12.81 9.92
C ALA A 250 -0.09 -11.50 9.85
N TRP A 251 0.07 -10.72 8.78
CA TRP A 251 -0.62 -9.43 8.66
C TRP A 251 -2.15 -9.59 8.53
N LEU A 252 -2.65 -10.59 7.82
CA LEU A 252 -4.09 -10.90 7.77
C LEU A 252 -4.63 -11.28 9.15
N THR A 253 -3.85 -12.00 9.96
CA THR A 253 -4.20 -12.33 11.35
C THR A 253 -4.31 -11.07 12.23
N ASP A 254 -3.35 -10.15 12.08
CA ASP A 254 -3.39 -8.85 12.77
C ASP A 254 -4.64 -8.04 12.38
N LEU A 255 -4.95 -7.99 11.08
CA LEU A 255 -6.12 -7.28 10.56
C LEU A 255 -7.44 -7.89 11.05
N GLN A 256 -7.52 -9.22 11.12
CA GLN A 256 -8.66 -9.91 11.73
C GLN A 256 -8.83 -9.51 13.21
N THR A 257 -7.74 -9.45 13.96
CA THR A 257 -7.75 -9.06 15.37
C THR A 257 -8.22 -7.61 15.53
N LEU A 258 -7.72 -6.70 14.68
CA LEU A 258 -8.13 -5.30 14.67
C LEU A 258 -9.62 -5.15 14.33
N ALA A 259 -10.10 -5.81 13.27
CA ALA A 259 -11.50 -5.77 12.87
C ALA A 259 -12.44 -6.28 14.00
N SER A 260 -12.01 -7.31 14.73
CA SER A 260 -12.78 -7.86 15.86
C SER A 260 -12.89 -6.88 17.04
N ARG A 261 -11.87 -6.05 17.29
CA ARG A 261 -11.90 -5.03 18.35
C ARG A 261 -12.76 -3.81 17.99
N THR A 262 -12.82 -3.47 16.71
CA THR A 262 -13.59 -2.31 16.23
C THR A 262 -15.08 -2.64 16.05
N ARG A 263 -15.46 -3.92 16.08
CA ARG A 263 -16.87 -4.33 16.05
C ARG A 263 -17.54 -3.88 17.35
N ALA A 264 -18.40 -2.87 17.25
CA ALA A 264 -19.20 -2.41 18.38
C ALA A 264 -19.93 -3.58 19.05
N PRO A 265 -20.02 -3.64 20.40
CA PRO A 265 -20.85 -4.63 21.06
C PRO A 265 -22.25 -4.53 20.50
N THR A 266 -22.79 -5.63 19.99
CA THR A 266 -24.21 -5.70 19.67
C THR A 266 -24.97 -5.32 20.94
N PRO A 267 -25.85 -4.29 20.91
CA PRO A 267 -26.67 -3.97 22.06
C PRO A 267 -27.36 -5.25 22.51
N ALA A 268 -27.13 -5.66 23.76
CA ALA A 268 -27.88 -6.75 24.34
C ALA A 268 -29.37 -6.43 24.14
N PRO A 269 -30.20 -7.40 23.72
CA PRO A 269 -31.64 -7.16 23.66
C PRO A 269 -32.07 -6.67 25.03
N SER A 270 -32.56 -5.43 25.10
CA SER A 270 -33.18 -4.90 26.31
C SER A 270 -34.34 -5.82 26.64
N ILE A 271 -34.14 -6.69 27.63
CA ILE A 271 -35.22 -7.44 28.26
C ILE A 271 -36.06 -6.37 28.94
N VAL A 272 -37.11 -5.92 28.25
CA VAL A 272 -38.20 -5.18 28.86
C VAL A 272 -38.88 -6.18 29.76
N SER A 273 -38.59 -6.10 31.07
CA SER A 273 -39.35 -6.83 32.08
C SER A 273 -40.84 -6.49 31.92
N PRO A 274 -41.74 -7.48 31.84
CA PRO A 274 -43.16 -7.21 31.87
C PRO A 274 -43.52 -6.59 33.23
N PRO A 275 -44.42 -5.58 33.28
CA PRO A 275 -44.96 -5.13 34.55
C PRO A 275 -45.80 -6.24 35.18
N SER A 276 -45.46 -6.59 36.42
CA SER A 276 -46.24 -7.47 37.28
C SER A 276 -47.57 -6.80 37.61
N ASN A 277 -48.67 -7.34 37.11
CA ASN A 277 -50.02 -7.02 37.62
C ASN A 277 -50.59 -8.27 38.27
N ILE A 278 -50.99 -8.10 39.53
CA ILE A 278 -51.73 -9.05 40.38
C ILE A 278 -53.23 -8.77 40.18
N ASP A 279 -54.00 -9.85 40.01
CA ASP A 279 -55.47 -10.08 40.18
C ASP A 279 -56.47 -9.01 39.69
N ASP A 280 -57.63 -9.32 39.10
CA ASP A 280 -58.66 -10.28 39.55
C ASP A 280 -59.79 -10.36 38.49
N GLY A 281 -60.56 -11.47 38.47
CA GLY A 281 -62.02 -11.48 38.22
C GLY A 281 -62.63 -11.30 36.81
N ASP A 282 -63.10 -12.43 36.25
CA ASP A 282 -64.36 -12.68 35.51
C ASP A 282 -65.11 -11.56 34.74
N ASN A 283 -65.30 -11.74 33.42
CA ASN A 283 -66.61 -12.03 32.77
C ASN A 283 -66.65 -11.74 31.25
N ALA A 284 -67.30 -12.68 30.54
CA ALA A 284 -68.14 -12.63 29.34
C ALA A 284 -67.99 -11.55 28.22
N LEU A 285 -67.85 -12.07 26.99
CA LEU A 285 -68.53 -11.68 25.72
C LEU A 285 -69.07 -10.25 25.56
N SER A 286 -68.55 -9.50 24.57
CA SER A 286 -69.38 -8.90 23.51
C SER A 286 -68.55 -8.27 22.38
N LEU A 287 -69.00 -8.52 21.16
CA LEU A 287 -68.72 -7.80 19.92
C LEU A 287 -69.11 -6.30 20.05
N ASN A 288 -68.26 -5.38 19.59
CA ASN A 288 -68.55 -4.38 18.55
C ASN A 288 -67.61 -3.15 18.60
N GLY A 289 -67.04 -2.85 17.42
CA GLY A 289 -66.91 -1.51 16.86
C GLY A 289 -66.08 -0.46 17.60
N GLN A 290 -64.88 -0.17 17.09
CA GLN A 290 -64.29 1.16 17.25
C GLN A 290 -63.42 1.57 16.05
N PRO A 291 -63.21 2.90 15.88
CA PRO A 291 -63.10 3.53 14.58
C PRO A 291 -61.65 3.84 14.17
N ILE A 292 -61.52 4.04 12.86
CA ILE A 292 -60.30 4.44 12.16
C ILE A 292 -59.84 5.83 12.63
N ASN A 293 -58.73 5.88 13.38
CA ASN A 293 -58.11 7.13 13.82
C ASN A 293 -57.14 7.67 12.75
N LYS A 294 -57.55 8.79 12.17
CA LYS A 294 -56.84 9.62 11.19
C LYS A 294 -55.85 10.54 11.94
N SER A 295 -54.65 10.04 12.29
CA SER A 295 -53.61 10.89 12.92
C SER A 295 -52.19 10.32 12.79
N ARG A 296 -51.81 9.84 11.59
CA ARG A 296 -50.46 9.30 11.34
C ARG A 296 -49.69 9.93 10.18
N ASP A 297 -50.20 11.01 9.60
CA ASP A 297 -49.59 11.62 8.39
C ASP A 297 -48.87 12.95 8.62
N TYR A 298 -48.88 13.53 9.83
CA TYR A 298 -48.16 14.79 10.12
C TYR A 298 -46.79 14.62 10.79
N ALA A 299 -46.45 13.42 11.30
CA ALA A 299 -45.17 13.19 11.99
C ALA A 299 -44.00 12.88 11.04
N ILE A 300 -44.26 12.47 9.79
CA ILE A 300 -43.21 12.04 8.84
C ILE A 300 -42.63 13.24 8.06
N ILE A 301 -43.37 14.34 7.94
CA ILE A 301 -42.95 15.51 7.16
C ILE A 301 -41.99 16.43 7.94
N CYS A 302 -42.09 16.49 9.27
CA CYS A 302 -41.25 17.38 10.08
C CYS A 302 -39.83 16.86 10.32
N VAL A 303 -39.60 15.55 10.27
CA VAL A 303 -38.25 14.97 10.49
C VAL A 303 -37.38 15.11 9.23
N GLY A 304 -37.97 15.01 8.03
CA GLY A 304 -37.22 15.12 6.76
C GLY A 304 -36.58 16.49 6.52
N LEU A 305 -37.26 17.58 6.92
CA LEU A 305 -36.75 18.94 6.72
C LEU A 305 -35.57 19.29 7.64
N ALA A 306 -35.53 18.75 8.86
CA ALA A 306 -34.43 18.98 9.79
C ALA A 306 -33.13 18.29 9.35
N PHE A 307 -33.22 17.06 8.82
CA PHE A 307 -32.05 16.33 8.31
C PHE A 307 -31.50 16.92 7.00
N GLY A 308 -32.36 17.42 6.11
CA GLY A 308 -31.94 18.08 4.87
C GLY A 308 -31.10 19.34 5.13
N LEU A 309 -31.52 20.19 6.08
CA LEU A 309 -30.78 21.41 6.45
C LEU A 309 -29.42 21.09 7.08
N ALA A 310 -29.34 20.09 7.95
CA ALA A 310 -28.08 19.68 8.57
C ALA A 310 -27.05 19.19 7.53
N ALA A 311 -27.49 18.40 6.54
CA ALA A 311 -26.62 17.90 5.49
C ALA A 311 -26.04 19.02 4.60
N VAL A 312 -26.85 20.04 4.28
CA VAL A 312 -26.40 21.20 3.50
C VAL A 312 -25.38 22.03 4.27
N VAL A 313 -25.61 22.26 5.58
CA VAL A 313 -24.66 23.01 6.42
C VAL A 313 -23.32 22.28 6.53
N VAL A 314 -23.35 20.96 6.77
CA VAL A 314 -22.12 20.15 6.83
C VAL A 314 -21.38 20.16 5.49
N GLY A 315 -22.10 20.06 4.37
CA GLY A 315 -21.51 20.15 3.02
C GLY A 315 -20.82 21.49 2.74
N VAL A 316 -21.46 22.61 3.10
CA VAL A 316 -20.87 23.96 2.93
C VAL A 316 -19.65 24.15 3.85
N CYS A 317 -19.72 23.66 5.10
CA CYS A 317 -18.58 23.69 6.03
C CYS A 317 -17.39 22.87 5.50
N PHE A 318 -17.65 21.67 4.97
CA PHE A 318 -16.62 20.82 4.38
C PHE A 318 -15.97 21.47 3.15
N MET A 319 -16.78 22.03 2.25
CA MET A 319 -16.27 22.75 1.06
C MET A 319 -15.40 23.96 1.45
N ARG A 320 -15.81 24.76 2.44
CA ARG A 320 -15.00 25.90 2.93
C ARG A 320 -13.70 25.44 3.59
N TRP A 321 -13.73 24.36 4.37
CA TRP A 321 -12.54 23.80 4.98
C TRP A 321 -11.57 23.26 3.92
N PHE A 322 -12.09 22.52 2.94
CA PHE A 322 -11.31 21.97 1.83
C PHE A 322 -10.66 23.07 0.99
N HIS A 323 -11.41 24.14 0.70
CA HIS A 323 -10.88 25.28 -0.06
C HIS A 323 -9.75 26.01 0.67
N ARG A 324 -9.89 26.24 1.99
CA ARG A 324 -8.80 26.79 2.83
C ARG A 324 -7.58 25.89 2.84
N LYS A 325 -7.77 24.57 2.89
CA LYS A 325 -6.66 23.62 2.88
C LYS A 325 -5.94 23.62 1.52
N LEU A 326 -6.67 23.73 0.42
CA LEU A 326 -6.11 23.84 -0.93
C LEU A 326 -5.27 25.11 -1.10
N GLN A 327 -5.75 26.25 -0.60
CA GLN A 327 -4.99 27.51 -0.61
C GLN A 327 -3.69 27.39 0.21
N SER A 328 -3.73 26.75 1.38
CA SER A 328 -2.52 26.53 2.19
C SER A 328 -1.46 25.65 1.50
N MET A 329 -1.88 24.74 0.62
CA MET A 329 -0.94 23.89 -0.13
C MET A 329 -0.35 24.63 -1.35
N LEU A 330 -1.09 25.56 -1.95
CA LEU A 330 -0.61 26.38 -3.07
C LEU A 330 0.35 27.48 -2.60
N GLU A 331 0.09 28.09 -1.45
CA GLU A 331 0.94 29.16 -0.90
C GLU A 331 2.17 28.63 -0.16
N GLY A 332 2.15 27.37 0.31
CA GLY A 332 3.21 26.78 1.13
C GLY A 332 4.47 26.32 0.40
N ASN A 333 4.55 26.43 -0.93
CA ASN A 333 5.65 25.83 -1.71
C ASN A 333 6.32 26.74 -2.76
N TYR A 334 6.07 28.05 -2.75
CA TYR A 334 6.82 28.97 -3.62
C TYR A 334 7.87 29.76 -2.81
N VAL A 335 9.04 29.14 -2.61
CA VAL A 335 10.26 29.90 -2.30
C VAL A 335 10.87 30.30 -3.65
N PRO A 336 10.84 31.58 -4.05
CA PRO A 336 11.59 32.00 -5.23
C PRO A 336 13.07 31.82 -4.92
N VAL A 337 13.72 30.91 -5.65
CA VAL A 337 15.17 30.78 -5.67
C VAL A 337 15.73 32.10 -6.21
N SER A 338 16.40 32.84 -5.35
CA SER A 338 17.16 34.03 -5.73
C SER A 338 18.31 33.62 -6.65
N THR A 339 18.33 34.22 -7.84
CA THR A 339 19.40 34.14 -8.82
C THR A 339 20.73 34.59 -8.21
N PRO A 340 21.82 33.80 -8.28
CA PRO A 340 23.13 34.27 -7.85
C PRO A 340 23.69 35.25 -8.89
N THR A 341 23.82 36.52 -8.49
CA THR A 341 24.58 37.53 -9.22
C THR A 341 26.05 37.11 -9.27
N GLN A 342 26.57 36.83 -10.47
CA GLN A 342 28.01 36.69 -10.70
C GLN A 342 28.69 38.04 -10.41
N GLN A 343 29.42 38.11 -9.31
CA GLN A 343 30.32 39.21 -9.02
C GLN A 343 31.69 38.90 -9.64
N ALA A 344 32.05 39.69 -10.64
CA ALA A 344 33.31 39.63 -11.35
C ALA A 344 34.50 39.76 -10.39
N SER A 345 35.35 38.73 -10.35
CA SER A 345 36.68 38.82 -9.77
C SER A 345 37.66 39.24 -10.86
N GLN A 346 37.94 40.53 -10.91
CA GLN A 346 38.92 41.16 -11.76
C GLN A 346 40.07 41.58 -10.85
N ARG A 347 41.13 40.78 -10.77
CA ARG A 347 42.46 41.25 -10.33
C ARG A 347 43.58 40.24 -10.62
N HIS A 348 44.64 40.80 -11.18
CA HIS A 348 46.03 40.33 -11.20
C HIS A 348 46.40 39.15 -12.10
N LEU A 349 46.77 39.48 -13.34
CA LEU A 349 47.97 38.94 -13.97
C LEU A 349 48.62 40.08 -14.74
N ASP A 350 49.58 40.74 -14.09
CA ASP A 350 50.54 41.59 -14.76
C ASP A 350 51.89 41.41 -14.07
N ARG A 351 52.96 41.37 -14.87
CA ARG A 351 54.37 41.09 -14.51
C ARG A 351 54.81 39.61 -14.54
N ARG A 352 55.25 39.17 -15.73
CA ARG A 352 56.60 38.59 -15.93
C ARG A 352 56.91 38.34 -17.43
N GLU A 353 58.07 38.88 -17.81
CA GLU A 353 59.01 38.45 -18.86
C GLU A 353 58.92 39.09 -20.26
N LEU A 354 60.07 39.72 -20.59
CA LEU A 354 60.64 40.19 -21.86
C LEU A 354 60.14 41.51 -22.45
#